data_AF-Q05HS4-F1
#
_entry.id   AF-Q05HS4-F1
#
_cell.length_a   1.000
_cell.length_b   1.000
_cell.length_c   1.000
_cell.angle_alpha   90.00
_cell.angle_beta   90.00
_cell.angle_gamma   90.00
#
_symmetry.space_group_name_H-M   'P 1'
#
loop_
_entity.id
_entity.type
_entity.pdbx_description
1 polymer ?
#
loop_
_entity_poly.entity_id
_entity_poly.type
_entity_poly.pdbx_seq_one_letter_code
_entity_poly.pdbx_strand_id
1 'polypeptide(L)'
;MPEWDQLTQQQRQVMIDALRERWNDVPEERPKMYRHARRWLDMTPEQREQAKAGMDRFRNMTPEQRGEARALFDRMRTLNPQQRNELQQRWQKMNPAERSSWLREHPPVED
;
A
#
# COMPACT_ATOMS: atom_id res chain seq x y z
N MET A 1 -15.25 16.86 -3.11
CA MET A 1 -15.06 16.64 -4.57
C MET A 1 -16.07 15.59 -5.01
N PRO A 2 -16.58 15.61 -6.26
CA PRO A 2 -17.51 14.59 -6.74
C PRO A 2 -16.87 13.19 -6.73
N GLU A 3 -17.69 12.16 -6.50
CA GLU A 3 -17.26 10.76 -6.66
C GLU A 3 -17.01 10.43 -8.14
N TRP A 4 -16.20 9.41 -8.41
CA TRP A 4 -15.84 9.04 -9.79
C TRP A 4 -17.06 8.77 -10.69
N ASP A 5 -18.10 8.15 -10.12
CA ASP A 5 -19.32 7.79 -10.85
C ASP A 5 -20.22 9.00 -11.16
N GLN A 6 -19.96 10.16 -10.54
CA GLN A 6 -20.70 11.41 -10.78
C GLN A 6 -20.06 12.28 -11.87
N LEU A 7 -18.91 11.88 -12.40
CA LEU A 7 -18.18 12.64 -13.40
C LEU A 7 -18.80 12.48 -14.80
N THR A 8 -18.78 13.57 -15.58
CA THR A 8 -19.15 13.50 -17.00
C THR A 8 -18.13 12.67 -17.79
N GLN A 9 -18.53 12.20 -18.97
CA GLN A 9 -17.62 11.48 -19.85
C GLN A 9 -16.36 12.29 -20.19
N GLN A 10 -16.51 13.60 -20.42
CA GLN A 10 -15.40 14.49 -20.72
C GLN A 10 -14.45 14.65 -19.52
N GLN A 11 -14.98 14.78 -18.30
CA GLN A 11 -14.16 14.86 -17.08
C GLN A 11 -13.37 13.58 -16.84
N ARG A 12 -14.00 12.41 -17.03
CA ARG A 12 -13.30 11.11 -16.94
C ARG A 12 -12.21 11.01 -18.00
N GLN A 13 -12.49 11.44 -19.23
CA GLN A 13 -11.53 11.39 -20.33
C GLN A 13 -10.26 12.19 -20.02
N VAL A 14 -10.39 13.42 -19.50
CA VAL A 14 -9.24 14.25 -19.10
C VAL A 14 -8.36 13.54 -18.06
N MET A 15 -8.96 12.89 -17.05
CA MET A 15 -8.19 12.14 -16.05
C MET A 15 -7.52 10.89 -16.61
N ILE A 16 -8.19 10.18 -17.54
CA ILE A 16 -7.62 9.03 -18.24
C ILE A 16 -6.43 9.46 -19.11
N ASP A 17 -6.55 10.59 -19.80
CA ASP A 17 -5.48 11.10 -20.67
C ASP A 17 -4.25 11.51 -19.84
N ALA A 18 -4.43 12.20 -18.71
CA ALA A 18 -3.32 12.49 -17.80
C ALA A 18 -2.62 11.23 -17.27
N LEU A 19 -3.37 10.16 -16.99
CA LEU A 19 -2.78 8.87 -16.61
C LEU A 19 -2.02 8.22 -17.78
N ARG A 20 -2.54 8.34 -19.02
CA ARG A 20 -1.89 7.83 -20.23
C ARG A 20 -0.56 8.54 -20.50
N GLU A 21 -0.52 9.85 -20.36
CA GLU A 21 0.71 10.65 -20.49
C GLU A 21 1.75 10.18 -19.46
N ARG A 22 1.38 10.12 -18.18
CA ARG A 22 2.27 9.59 -17.13
C ARG A 22 2.76 8.18 -17.46
N TRP A 23 1.89 7.29 -17.93
CA TRP A 23 2.29 5.94 -18.34
C TRP A 23 3.33 5.95 -19.48
N ASN A 24 3.26 6.94 -20.37
CA ASN A 24 4.22 7.09 -21.46
C ASN A 24 5.55 7.67 -21.01
N ASP A 25 5.54 8.53 -20.01
CA ASP A 25 6.74 9.24 -19.54
C ASP A 25 7.63 8.42 -18.61
N VAL A 26 7.10 7.39 -17.95
CA VAL A 26 7.86 6.51 -17.02
C VAL A 26 7.87 5.04 -17.46
N PRO A 27 8.54 4.69 -18.59
CA PRO A 27 8.57 3.32 -19.10
C PRO A 27 9.15 2.29 -18.12
N GLU A 28 10.10 2.69 -17.29
CA GLU A 28 10.73 1.87 -16.24
C GLU A 28 9.77 1.49 -15.11
N GLU A 29 8.77 2.33 -14.82
CA GLU A 29 7.75 2.10 -13.78
C GLU A 29 6.57 1.27 -14.29
N ARG A 30 6.42 1.11 -15.61
CA ARG A 30 5.29 0.37 -16.22
C ARG A 30 5.08 -1.03 -15.64
N PRO A 31 6.12 -1.86 -15.39
CA PRO A 31 5.92 -3.18 -14.80
C PRO A 31 5.30 -3.10 -13.39
N LYS A 32 5.70 -2.11 -12.58
CA LYS A 32 5.13 -1.88 -11.24
C LYS A 32 3.69 -1.40 -11.35
N MET A 33 3.43 -0.38 -12.17
CA MET A 33 2.09 0.14 -12.43
C MET A 33 1.13 -0.95 -12.95
N TYR A 34 1.58 -1.80 -13.88
CA TYR A 34 0.80 -2.90 -14.42
C TYR A 34 0.46 -3.96 -13.38
N ARG A 35 1.44 -4.36 -12.53
CA ARG A 35 1.17 -5.27 -11.40
C ARG A 35 0.13 -4.73 -10.44
N HIS A 36 0.19 -3.43 -10.13
CA HIS A 36 -0.81 -2.78 -9.28
C HIS A 36 -2.20 -2.78 -9.92
N ALA A 37 -2.29 -2.46 -11.22
CA ALA A 37 -3.55 -2.48 -11.96
C ALA A 37 -4.17 -3.89 -12.00
N ARG A 38 -3.37 -4.92 -12.29
CA ARG A 38 -3.85 -6.31 -12.28
C ARG A 38 -4.39 -6.71 -10.91
N ARG A 39 -3.63 -6.41 -9.84
CA ARG A 39 -4.08 -6.69 -8.47
C ARG A 39 -5.40 -6.00 -8.14
N TRP A 40 -5.60 -4.76 -8.61
CA TRP A 40 -6.84 -4.02 -8.40
C TRP A 40 -8.04 -4.64 -9.13
N LEU A 41 -7.83 -5.11 -10.36
CA LEU A 41 -8.87 -5.80 -11.14
C LEU A 41 -9.31 -7.09 -10.47
N ASP A 42 -8.38 -7.82 -9.84
CA ASP A 42 -8.64 -9.07 -9.14
C ASP A 42 -9.31 -8.88 -7.76
N MET A 43 -9.42 -7.63 -7.25
CA MET A 43 -10.04 -7.35 -5.96
C MET A 43 -11.57 -7.33 -6.02
N THR A 44 -12.22 -7.94 -5.03
CA THR A 44 -13.67 -7.78 -4.77
C THR A 44 -13.98 -6.36 -4.27
N PRO A 45 -15.26 -5.90 -4.33
CA PRO A 45 -15.64 -4.60 -3.78
C PRO A 45 -15.23 -4.43 -2.31
N GLU A 46 -15.38 -5.46 -1.48
CA GLU A 46 -15.01 -5.44 -0.07
C GLU A 46 -13.49 -5.31 0.11
N GLN A 47 -12.71 -5.99 -0.72
CA GLN A 47 -11.24 -5.87 -0.72
C GLN A 47 -10.79 -4.47 -1.14
N ARG A 48 -11.50 -3.82 -2.08
CA ARG A 48 -11.21 -2.44 -2.49
C ARG A 48 -11.52 -1.46 -1.36
N GLU A 49 -12.63 -1.62 -0.65
CA GLU A 49 -12.95 -0.82 0.53
C GLU A 49 -11.92 -0.98 1.64
N GLN A 50 -11.48 -2.22 1.91
CA GLN A 50 -10.40 -2.48 2.86
C GLN A 50 -9.08 -1.83 2.44
N ALA A 51 -8.74 -1.88 1.14
CA ALA A 51 -7.55 -1.25 0.60
C ALA A 51 -7.62 0.29 0.72
N LYS A 52 -8.79 0.90 0.45
CA LYS A 52 -9.03 2.34 0.63
C LYS A 52 -8.86 2.75 2.08
N ALA A 53 -9.51 2.05 3.01
CA ALA A 53 -9.36 2.30 4.44
C ALA A 53 -7.91 2.11 4.93
N GLY A 54 -7.19 1.13 4.37
CA GLY A 54 -5.76 0.93 4.62
C GLY A 54 -4.90 2.09 4.13
N MET A 55 -5.19 2.60 2.92
CA MET A 55 -4.52 3.76 2.35
C MET A 55 -4.76 5.02 3.19
N ASP A 56 -5.99 5.25 3.63
CA ASP A 56 -6.33 6.42 4.46
C ASP A 56 -5.61 6.36 5.82
N ARG A 57 -5.56 5.19 6.46
CA ARG A 57 -4.75 5.00 7.67
C ARG A 57 -3.27 5.30 7.42
N PHE A 58 -2.70 4.79 6.33
CA PHE A 58 -1.29 5.00 5.99
C PHE A 58 -0.97 6.47 5.69
N ARG A 59 -1.87 7.19 5.02
CA ARG A 59 -1.72 8.64 4.76
C ARG A 59 -1.67 9.45 6.05
N ASN A 60 -2.44 9.04 7.06
CA ASN A 60 -2.50 9.71 8.36
C ASN A 60 -1.38 9.30 9.34
N MET A 61 -0.52 8.35 8.98
CA MET A 61 0.63 7.95 9.80
C MET A 61 1.76 8.98 9.73
N THR A 62 2.49 9.14 10.85
CA THR A 62 3.77 9.88 10.89
C THR A 62 4.85 9.15 10.07
N PRO A 63 5.95 9.83 9.66
CA PRO A 63 7.06 9.18 8.95
C PRO A 63 7.59 7.93 9.66
N GLU A 64 7.71 7.97 10.99
CA GLU A 64 8.17 6.85 11.83
C GLU A 64 7.18 5.68 11.76
N GLN A 65 5.89 5.97 11.93
CA GLN A 65 4.82 4.97 11.82
C GLN A 65 4.76 4.33 10.42
N ARG A 66 5.03 5.11 9.36
CA ARG A 66 5.13 4.57 8.00
C ARG A 66 6.34 3.65 7.85
N GLY A 67 7.48 4.01 8.45
CA GLY A 67 8.67 3.16 8.50
C GLY A 67 8.38 1.83 9.19
N GLU A 68 7.71 1.87 10.35
CA GLU A 68 7.25 0.69 11.07
C GLU A 68 6.32 -0.19 10.22
N ALA A 69 5.31 0.42 9.60
CA ALA A 69 4.34 -0.28 8.78
C ALA A 69 5.00 -0.96 7.56
N ARG A 70 5.97 -0.30 6.91
CA ARG A 70 6.74 -0.85 5.79
C ARG A 70 7.57 -2.04 6.22
N ALA A 71 8.37 -1.91 7.28
CA ALA A 71 9.21 -2.99 7.78
C ALA A 71 8.39 -4.23 8.17
N LEU A 72 7.27 -4.02 8.87
CA LEU A 72 6.36 -5.09 9.24
C LEU A 72 5.76 -5.75 7.99
N PHE A 73 5.31 -4.97 7.01
CA PHE A 73 4.75 -5.47 5.75
C PHE A 73 5.76 -6.29 4.95
N ASP A 74 6.98 -5.80 4.80
CA ASP A 74 8.05 -6.48 4.06
C ASP A 74 8.37 -7.82 4.69
N ARG A 75 8.44 -7.88 6.02
CA ARG A 75 8.62 -9.14 6.72
C ARG A 75 7.45 -10.08 6.48
N MET A 76 6.22 -9.62 6.70
CA MET A 76 5.01 -10.45 6.52
C MET A 76 4.90 -11.03 5.12
N ARG A 77 5.29 -10.30 4.07
CA ARG A 77 5.21 -10.78 2.67
C ARG A 77 6.02 -12.06 2.43
N THR A 78 7.11 -12.24 3.17
CA THR A 78 7.98 -13.44 3.08
C THR A 78 7.49 -14.61 3.92
N LEU A 79 6.53 -14.40 4.83
CA LEU A 79 6.04 -15.38 5.79
C LEU A 79 4.79 -16.10 5.30
N ASN A 80 4.61 -17.33 5.76
CA ASN A 80 3.37 -18.08 5.58
C ASN A 80 2.24 -17.56 6.52
N PRO A 81 0.97 -17.97 6.34
CA PRO A 81 -0.14 -17.45 7.14
C PRO A 81 0.02 -17.64 8.65
N GLN A 82 0.55 -18.78 9.10
CA GLN A 82 0.76 -19.04 10.53
C GLN A 82 1.83 -18.10 11.11
N GLN A 83 2.98 -18.01 10.44
CA GLN A 83 4.08 -17.13 10.85
C GLN A 83 3.69 -15.65 10.84
N ARG A 84 2.82 -15.23 9.91
CA ARG A 84 2.25 -13.87 9.90
C ARG A 84 1.43 -13.60 11.14
N ASN A 85 0.56 -14.53 11.53
CA ASN A 85 -0.26 -14.39 12.74
C ASN A 85 0.61 -14.31 14.00
N GLU A 86 1.65 -15.15 14.10
CA GLU A 86 2.60 -15.10 15.21
C GLU A 86 3.34 -13.76 15.29
N LEU A 87 3.83 -13.25 14.14
CA LEU A 87 4.48 -11.95 14.07
C LEU A 87 3.52 -10.81 14.45
N GLN A 88 2.28 -10.85 13.97
CA GLN A 88 1.27 -9.84 14.30
C GLN A 88 0.95 -9.83 15.80
N GLN A 89 0.78 -11.00 16.43
CA GLN A 89 0.55 -11.09 17.87
C GLN A 89 1.75 -10.60 18.68
N ARG A 90 2.97 -10.94 18.26
CA ARG A 90 4.19 -10.45 18.90
C ARG A 90 4.30 -8.92 18.79
N TRP A 91 4.07 -8.38 17.60
CA TRP A 91 4.12 -6.93 17.34
C TRP A 91 3.13 -6.13 18.20
N GLN A 92 1.92 -6.65 18.40
CA GLN A 92 0.91 -6.03 19.27
C GLN A 92 1.33 -5.98 20.74
N LYS A 93 2.13 -6.94 21.19
CA LYS A 93 2.65 -7.00 22.57
C LYS A 93 3.93 -6.19 22.78
N MET A 94 4.66 -5.86 21.72
CA MET A 94 5.90 -5.08 21.80
C MET A 94 5.63 -3.64 22.26
N ASN A 95 6.42 -3.18 23.22
CA ASN A 95 6.50 -1.78 23.61
C ASN A 95 7.32 -0.96 22.59
N PRO A 96 7.34 0.38 22.67
CA PRO A 96 8.06 1.22 21.72
C PRO A 96 9.57 0.90 21.60
N ALA A 97 10.26 0.61 22.71
CA ALA A 97 11.69 0.30 22.68
C ALA A 97 11.99 -1.06 22.01
N GLU A 98 11.12 -2.04 22.21
CA GLU A 98 11.20 -3.34 21.53
C GLU A 98 10.95 -3.18 20.03
N ARG A 99 9.98 -2.36 19.62
CA ARG A 99 9.73 -2.05 18.19
C ARG A 99 10.93 -1.35 17.57
N SER A 100 11.50 -0.33 18.23
CA SER A 100 12.70 0.35 17.71
C SER A 100 13.89 -0.62 17.55
N SER A 101 14.04 -1.58 18.45
CA SER A 101 15.09 -2.61 18.32
C SER A 101 14.80 -3.56 17.17
N TRP A 102 13.55 -4.01 17.04
CA TRP A 102 13.11 -4.85 15.92
C TRP A 102 13.30 -4.16 14.55
N LEU A 103 13.03 -2.86 14.44
CA LEU A 103 13.24 -2.09 13.20
C LEU A 103 14.71 -1.97 12.82
N ARG A 104 15.62 -1.90 13.80
CA ARG A 104 17.07 -1.91 13.54
C ARG A 104 17.54 -3.25 12.99
N GLU A 105 16.96 -4.35 13.45
CA GLU A 105 17.24 -5.70 12.95
C GLU A 105 16.54 -6.00 11.62
N HIS A 106 15.41 -5.35 11.38
CA HIS A 106 14.55 -5.54 10.21
C HIS A 106 14.20 -4.20 9.57
N PRO A 107 15.17 -3.51 8.93
CA PRO A 107 14.89 -2.27 8.26
C PRO A 107 13.89 -2.48 7.10
N PRO A 108 13.03 -1.49 6.80
CA PRO A 108 12.18 -1.55 5.62
C PRO A 108 13.06 -1.62 4.36
N VAL A 109 12.58 -2.28 3.31
CA VAL A 109 13.26 -2.24 2.01
C VAL A 109 13.12 -0.81 1.47
N GLU A 110 14.24 -0.17 1.17
CA GLU A 110 14.25 1.12 0.48
C GLU A 110 13.86 0.86 -1.00
N ASP A 111 12.82 1.56 -1.48
CA ASP A 111 12.37 1.56 -2.87
C ASP A 111 13.34 2.36 -3.76
#